data_AF-A0A0A9BLZ0-F1
#
_entry.id   AF-A0A0A9BLZ0-F1
#
_cell.length_a   1.000
_cell.length_b   1.000
_cell.length_c   1.000
_cell.angle_alpha   90.00
_cell.angle_beta   90.00
_cell.angle_gamma   90.00
#
_symmetry.space_group_name_H-M   'P 1'
#
loop_
_entity.id
_entity.type
_entity.pdbx_description
1 polymer ?
#
loop_
_entity_poly.entity_id
_entity_poly.type
_entity_poly.pdbx_seq_one_letter_code
_entity_poly.pdbx_strand_id
1 'polypeptide(L)' 'MRLEIPSWVHPGLSKLIQQCWDANPHLRPSFSEITIELEDILRHVQVTSKGAHRHSKAKLQEKSQR' A
#
# COMPACT_ATOMS: atom_id res chain seq x y z
N MET A 1 -17.51 14.41 17.10
CA MET A 1 -16.04 14.53 16.94
C MET A 1 -15.54 13.41 16.03
N ARG A 2 -14.57 13.67 15.16
CA ARG A 2 -13.86 12.65 14.39
C ARG A 2 -12.63 12.21 15.18
N LEU A 3 -12.19 10.97 14.98
CA LEU A 3 -10.97 10.47 15.62
C LEU A 3 -9.74 11.11 14.96
N GLU A 4 -8.65 11.19 15.70
CA GLU A 4 -7.35 11.55 15.12
C GLU A 4 -6.83 10.38 14.28
N ILE A 5 -6.29 10.68 13.10
CA ILE A 5 -5.68 9.68 12.23
C ILE A 5 -4.20 9.57 12.63
N PRO A 6 -3.71 8.40 13.05
CA PRO A 6 -2.32 8.25 13.45
C PRO A 6 -1.35 8.49 12.29
N SER A 7 -0.16 9.04 12.58
CA SER A 7 0.86 9.37 11.58
C SER A 7 1.50 8.17 10.89
N TRP A 8 1.39 6.97 11.47
CA TRP A 8 1.91 5.72 10.90
C TRP A 8 0.97 5.06 9.88
N VAL A 9 -0.25 5.58 9.72
CA VAL A 9 -1.22 5.05 8.73
C VAL A 9 -0.72 5.36 7.32
N HIS A 10 -0.92 4.41 6.38
CA HIS A 10 -0.58 4.59 4.98
C HIS A 10 -1.16 5.91 4.43
N PRO A 11 -0.38 6.76 3.75
CA PRO A 11 -0.84 8.09 3.32
C PRO A 11 -2.14 8.06 2.50
N GLY A 12 -2.30 7.05 1.64
CA GLY A 12 -3.54 6.84 0.87
C GLY A 12 -4.76 6.54 1.76
N LEU A 13 -4.57 5.75 2.83
CA LEU A 13 -5.65 5.48 3.79
C LEU A 13 -5.98 6.74 4.61
N SER A 14 -4.96 7.47 5.05
CA SER A 14 -5.17 8.73 5.78
C SER A 14 -5.97 9.74 4.96
N LYS A 15 -5.64 9.90 3.68
CA LYS A 15 -6.36 10.77 2.74
C LYS A 15 -7.81 10.30 2.54
N LEU A 16 -8.01 9.00 2.30
CA LEU A 16 -9.35 8.43 2.11
C LEU A 16 -10.24 8.62 3.35
N ILE A 17 -9.70 8.38 4.55
CA ILE A 17 -10.41 8.59 5.82
C ILE A 17 -10.81 10.08 5.96
N GLN A 18 -9.92 11.02 5.64
CA GLN A 18 -10.22 12.46 5.67
C GLN A 18 -11.39 12.81 4.73
N GLN A 19 -11.39 12.31 3.49
CA GLN A 19 -12.47 12.55 2.53
C GLN A 19 -13.80 11.94 2.98
N CYS A 20 -13.80 10.70 3.49
CA CYS A 20 -14.98 10.07 4.09
C CYS A 20 -15.54 10.86 5.28
N TRP A 21 -14.67 11.61 5.97
CA TRP A 21 -15.02 12.37 7.16
C TRP A 21 -15.30 13.85 6.90
N ASP A 22 -15.31 14.27 5.64
CA ASP A 22 -15.53 15.67 5.26
C ASP A 22 -16.81 16.24 5.91
N ALA A 23 -16.69 17.48 6.37
CA ALA A 23 -17.79 18.21 7.00
C ALA A 23 -18.93 18.45 6.00
N ASN A 24 -18.60 18.69 4.74
CA ASN A 24 -19.54 18.79 3.65
C ASN A 24 -19.90 17.38 3.14
N PRO A 25 -21.15 16.93 3.27
CA PRO A 25 -21.57 15.61 2.80
C PRO A 25 -21.41 15.42 1.29
N HIS A 26 -21.41 16.50 0.50
CA HIS A 26 -21.25 16.45 -0.95
C HIS A 26 -19.80 16.20 -1.40
N LEU A 27 -18.83 16.38 -0.50
CA LEU A 27 -17.41 16.10 -0.78
C LEU A 27 -17.01 14.68 -0.37
N ARG A 28 -17.91 13.95 0.29
CA ARG A 28 -17.64 12.56 0.67
C ARG A 28 -17.70 11.67 -0.57
N PRO A 29 -16.75 10.75 -0.72
CA PRO A 29 -16.76 9.82 -1.84
C PRO A 29 -17.95 8.87 -1.72
N SER A 30 -18.47 8.45 -2.86
CA SER A 30 -19.40 7.34 -2.98
C SER A 30 -18.71 6.03 -2.61
N PHE A 31 -19.50 5.00 -2.27
CA PHE A 31 -18.97 3.67 -1.98
C PHE A 31 -18.16 3.08 -3.16
N SER A 32 -18.54 3.39 -4.40
CA SER A 32 -17.81 2.97 -5.60
C SER A 32 -16.41 3.59 -5.65
N GLU A 33 -16.30 4.89 -5.40
CA GLU A 33 -15.01 5.60 -5.33
C GLU A 33 -14.15 5.08 -4.17
N ILE A 34 -14.75 4.83 -3.01
CA ILE A 34 -14.05 4.23 -1.86
C ILE A 34 -13.44 2.87 -2.24
N THR A 35 -14.21 2.03 -2.94
CA THR A 35 -13.74 0.69 -3.36
C THR A 35 -12.56 0.78 -4.32
N ILE A 36 -12.65 1.67 -5.32
CA ILE A 36 -11.58 1.90 -6.30
C ILE A 36 -10.28 2.34 -5.60
N GLU A 37 -10.37 3.31 -4.69
CA GLU A 37 -9.21 3.81 -3.94
C GLU A 37 -8.59 2.74 -3.04
N LEU A 38 -9.42 1.94 -2.36
CA LEU A 38 -8.92 0.84 -1.52
C LEU A 38 -8.20 -0.23 -2.35
N GLU A 39 -8.73 -0.60 -3.51
CA GLU A 39 -8.06 -1.54 -4.41
C GLU A 39 -6.71 -1.00 -4.91
N ASP A 40 -6.64 0.30 -5.24
CA ASP A 40 -5.39 0.93 -5.67
C ASP A 40 -4.34 0.93 -4.55
N ILE A 41 -4.72 1.28 -3.32
CA ILE A 41 -3.85 1.20 -2.15
C ILE A 41 -3.31 -0.22 -1.96
N LEU A 42 -4.18 -1.23 -2.07
CA LEU A 42 -3.78 -2.64 -1.94
C LEU A 42 -2.76 -3.06 -3.00
N ARG A 43 -2.95 -2.64 -4.26
CA ARG A 43 -2.00 -2.93 -5.35
C ARG A 43 -0.61 -2.36 -5.03
N HIS A 44 -0.53 -1.12 -4.55
CA HIS A 44 0.74 -0.47 -4.23
C HIS A 44 1.45 -1.10 -3.03
N VAL A 45 0.72 -1.54 -2.00
CA VAL A 45 1.29 -2.23 -0.83
C VAL A 45 1.81 -3.63 -1.18
N GLN A 46 1.18 -4.34 -2.12
CA GLN A 46 1.63 -5.68 -2.51
C GLN A 46 2.90 -5.66 -3.38
N VAL A 47 3.15 -4.59 -4.12
CA VAL A 47 4.37 -4.43 -4.95
C VAL A 47 5.63 -4.31 -4.08
N THR A 48 5.54 -3.71 -2.90
CA THR A 48 6.71 -3.54 -2.01
C THR A 48 7.11 -4.83 -1.28
N SER A 49 6.19 -5.79 -1.12
CA SER A 49 6.44 -7.05 -0.39
C SER A 49 7.17 -8.11 -1.24
N LYS A 50 7.02 -8.11 -2.56
CA LYS A 50 7.64 -9.13 -3.45
C LYS A 50 9.14 -8.95 -3.70
N GLY A 51 9.77 -7.91 -3.17
CA GLY A 51 11.20 -7.63 -3.36
C GLY A 51 12.16 -8.21 -2.30
N ALA A 52 11.66 -8.69 -1.15
CA ALA A 52 12.52 -9.01 0.01
C ALA A 52 12.99 -10.47 0.11
N HIS A 53 12.53 -11.40 -0.74
CA HIS A 53 13.00 -12.79 -0.76
C HIS A 53 13.91 -13.08 -1.97
N ARG A 54 15.05 -12.38 -2.04
CA ARG A 54 16.19 -12.81 -2.87
C ARG A 54 17.44 -12.86 -2.02
N HIS A 55 17.55 -13.88 -1.17
CA HIS A 55 18.84 -14.25 -0.57
C HIS A 55 19.17 -15.72 -0.87
N SER A 56 20.23 -15.85 -1.69
CA SER A 56 21.22 -16.93 -1.71
C SER A 56 20.80 -18.32 -2.19
N LYS A 57 20.81 -18.56 -3.51
CA LYS A 57 21.23 -19.88 -4.02
C LYS A 57 22.73 -19.84 -4.28
N ALA A 58 23.44 -20.70 -3.57
CA ALA A 58 24.88 -20.78 -3.47
C ALA A 58 25.59 -20.95 -4.82
N LYS A 59 26.77 -20.34 -4.87
CA LYS A 59 27.84 -20.41 -5.86
C LYS A 59 28.19 -21.88 -6.17
N LEU A 60 27.93 -22.35 -7.38
CA LEU A 60 28.42 -23.64 -7.89
C LEU A 60 29.48 -23.38 -8.98
N GLN A 61 30.73 -23.47 -8.50
CA GLN A 61 31.88 -24.11 -9.14
C GLN A 61 32.30 -23.63 -10.54
N GLU A 62 33.19 -22.63 -10.54
CA GLU A 62 34.27 -22.56 -11.53
C GLU A 62 35.39 -23.52 -11.08
N LYS A 63 35.77 -24.43 -11.97
CA LYS A 63 37.13 -24.98 -12.21
C LYS A 63 37.06 -26.45 -12.64
N SER A 64 37.04 -26.66 -13.96
CA SER A 64 37.77 -27.78 -14.57
C SER A 64 38.14 -27.41 -16.00
N GLN A 65 39.30 -26.76 -16.11
CA GLN A 65 40.09 -26.69 -17.34
C GLN A 65 41.54 -26.96 -16.93
N ARG A 66 41.94 -28.22 -17.04
CA ARG A 66 43.21 -28.75 -17.57
C ARG A 66 43.37 -30.21 -17.19
#